data_AF-A0AAU0R4G0-F1
#
_entry.id   AF-A0AAU0R4G0-F1
#
_cell.length_a   1.000
_cell.length_b   1.000
_cell.length_c   1.000
_cell.angle_alpha   90.00
_cell.angle_beta   90.00
_cell.angle_gamma   90.00
#
_symmetry.space_group_name_H-M   'P 1'
#
loop_
_entity.id
_entity.type
_entity.pdbx_description
1 polymer ?
#
loop_
_entity_poly.entity_id
_entity_poly.type
_entity_poly.pdbx_seq_one_letter_code
_entity_poly.pdbx_strand_id
1 'polypeptide(L)'
;MTKIVNIGQSEKKARVRENKVEDFLDQVSIGLSAEQQQMLLQILHSTTGEDYFIGKKKKRTDGVKFVQLIMDNVNYLNKIGYLQPKEEAFLFKLTPYIEFKTNVIIERVDNDLEVETNAATPSYLAEQFGNTREYISRIMNSLLKKGILGVAEAGMTTDDGRICSSRTWFVNPNIMCCSPKDGVDKATQHIFKRSLRNFKVKDTIKKHKLPVYLF
;
A
#
# COMPACT_ATOMS: atom_id res chain seq x y z
N MET A 1 12.15 1.04 47.64
CA MET A 1 12.89 0.46 46.51
C MET A 1 11.97 0.38 45.31
N THR A 2 12.12 1.30 44.36
CA THR A 2 11.29 1.36 43.14
C THR A 2 11.80 0.29 42.18
N LYS A 3 11.01 -0.77 41.95
CA LYS A 3 11.35 -1.80 40.95
C LYS A 3 11.36 -1.15 39.58
N ILE A 4 12.54 -0.97 39.01
CA ILE A 4 12.70 -0.55 37.61
C ILE A 4 12.20 -1.72 36.76
N VAL A 5 11.01 -1.58 36.20
CA VAL A 5 10.45 -2.56 35.27
C VAL A 5 11.20 -2.44 33.96
N ASN A 6 11.96 -3.47 33.58
CA ASN A 6 12.69 -3.51 32.32
C ASN A 6 11.71 -3.83 31.17
N ILE A 7 11.12 -2.79 30.57
CA ILE A 7 10.07 -2.87 29.55
C ILE A 7 10.52 -3.73 28.35
N GLY A 8 11.76 -3.58 27.90
CA GLY A 8 12.29 -4.34 26.75
C GLY A 8 12.40 -5.85 26.99
N GLN A 9 12.66 -6.29 28.23
CA GLN A 9 12.62 -7.72 28.58
C GLN A 9 11.18 -8.25 28.64
N SER A 10 10.24 -7.45 29.13
CA SER A 10 8.82 -7.80 29.19
C SER A 10 8.22 -7.93 27.78
N GLU A 11 8.52 -7.02 26.86
CA GLU A 11 8.08 -7.09 25.47
C GLU A 11 8.63 -8.30 24.72
N LYS A 12 9.92 -8.61 24.90
CA LYS A 12 10.52 -9.83 24.31
C LYS A 12 9.84 -11.10 24.80
N LYS A 13 9.53 -11.19 26.10
CA LYS A 13 8.83 -12.35 26.67
C LYS A 13 7.38 -12.43 26.19
N ALA A 14 6.69 -11.30 26.05
CA ALA A 14 5.34 -11.24 25.48
C ALA A 14 5.34 -11.76 24.03
N ARG A 15 6.25 -11.27 23.18
CA ARG A 15 6.42 -11.73 21.80
C ARG A 15 6.68 -13.24 21.69
N VAL A 16 7.56 -13.79 22.54
CA VAL A 16 7.85 -15.23 22.53
C VAL A 16 6.64 -16.06 22.94
N ARG A 17 5.85 -15.57 23.91
CA ARG A 17 4.61 -16.25 24.34
C ARG A 17 3.55 -16.21 23.24
N GLU A 18 3.39 -15.08 22.56
CA GLU A 18 2.44 -14.95 21.45
C GLU A 18 2.81 -15.84 20.26
N ASN A 19 4.09 -15.90 19.88
CA ASN A 19 4.55 -16.80 18.81
C ASN A 19 4.22 -18.26 19.11
N LYS A 20 4.42 -18.71 20.36
CA LYS A 20 4.09 -20.10 20.78
C LYS A 20 2.59 -20.41 20.69
N VAL A 21 1.73 -19.42 20.92
CA VAL A 21 0.27 -19.57 20.80
C VAL A 21 -0.13 -19.64 19.32
N GLU A 22 0.47 -18.82 18.46
CA GLU A 22 0.26 -18.89 17.00
C GLU A 22 0.71 -20.24 16.43
N ASP A 23 1.91 -20.72 16.79
CA ASP A 23 2.45 -22.01 16.35
C ASP A 23 1.54 -23.19 16.76
N PHE A 24 0.93 -23.12 17.96
CA PHE A 24 -0.01 -24.11 18.44
C PHE A 24 -1.33 -24.08 17.65
N LEU A 25 -1.83 -22.90 17.32
CA LEU A 25 -3.08 -22.73 16.56
C LEU A 25 -2.94 -23.19 15.10
N ASP A 26 -1.78 -22.98 14.48
CA ASP A 26 -1.49 -23.46 13.11
C ASP A 26 -1.45 -25.00 13.02
N GLN A 27 -1.14 -25.69 14.13
CA GLN A 27 -1.20 -27.15 14.22
C GLN A 27 -2.63 -27.70 14.41
N VAL A 28 -3.57 -26.90 14.90
CA VAL A 28 -4.98 -27.29 15.09
C VAL A 28 -5.76 -26.93 13.82
N SER A 29 -5.62 -27.76 12.79
CA SER A 29 -6.11 -27.49 11.43
C SER A 29 -7.63 -27.60 11.24
N ILE A 30 -8.42 -27.74 12.31
CA ILE A 30 -9.87 -27.97 12.23
C ILE A 30 -10.58 -26.98 13.16
N GLY A 31 -11.12 -25.92 12.57
CA GLY A 31 -12.05 -25.02 13.26
C GLY A 31 -13.42 -25.66 13.43
N LEU A 32 -14.14 -25.24 14.47
CA LEU A 32 -15.54 -25.61 14.69
C LEU A 32 -16.42 -25.13 13.52
N SER A 33 -17.46 -25.90 13.18
CA SER A 33 -18.48 -25.49 12.22
C SER A 33 -19.25 -24.24 12.71
N ALA A 34 -19.95 -23.54 11.81
CA ALA A 34 -20.75 -22.37 12.19
C ALA A 34 -21.78 -22.69 13.29
N GLU A 35 -22.42 -23.85 13.21
CA GLU A 35 -23.40 -24.33 14.21
C GLU A 35 -22.73 -24.58 15.57
N GLN A 36 -21.54 -25.21 15.57
CA GLN A 36 -20.78 -25.45 16.79
C GLN A 36 -20.28 -24.14 17.43
N GLN A 37 -19.88 -23.16 16.62
CA GLN A 37 -19.50 -21.82 17.09
C GLN A 37 -20.70 -21.11 17.75
N GLN A 38 -21.89 -21.23 17.17
CA GLN A 38 -23.11 -20.62 17.70
C GLN A 38 -23.55 -21.28 19.01
N MET A 39 -23.47 -22.61 19.10
CA MET A 39 -23.77 -23.35 20.33
C MET A 39 -22.79 -22.99 21.46
N LEU A 40 -21.50 -22.82 21.14
CA LEU A 40 -20.50 -22.38 22.12
C LEU A 40 -20.82 -20.98 22.68
N LEU A 41 -21.20 -20.03 21.82
CA LEU A 41 -21.61 -18.70 22.24
C LEU A 41 -22.84 -18.72 23.14
N GLN A 42 -23.84 -19.56 22.83
CA GLN A 42 -25.02 -19.74 23.67
C GLN A 42 -24.68 -20.33 25.05
N ILE A 43 -23.81 -21.34 25.10
CA ILE A 43 -23.37 -21.95 26.37
C ILE A 43 -22.66 -20.90 27.23
N LEU A 44 -21.73 -20.14 26.66
CA LEU A 44 -21.01 -19.08 27.37
C LEU A 44 -21.97 -18.03 27.93
N HIS A 45 -22.91 -17.55 27.11
CA HIS A 45 -23.94 -16.61 27.55
C HIS A 45 -24.80 -17.18 28.69
N SER A 46 -25.26 -18.43 28.56
CA SER A 46 -26.07 -19.08 29.60
C SER A 46 -25.33 -19.31 30.92
N THR A 47 -24.00 -19.42 30.87
CA THR A 47 -23.17 -19.71 32.05
C THR A 47 -22.77 -18.44 32.79
N THR A 48 -22.46 -17.35 32.07
CA THR A 48 -21.92 -16.13 32.67
C THR A 48 -22.89 -14.95 32.64
N GLY A 49 -23.96 -15.01 31.83
CA GLY A 49 -24.91 -13.91 31.61
C GLY A 49 -24.40 -12.80 30.68
N GLU A 50 -23.21 -12.97 30.09
CA GLU A 50 -22.55 -11.96 29.25
C GLU A 50 -22.57 -12.37 27.78
N ASP A 51 -22.59 -11.39 26.87
CA ASP A 51 -22.51 -11.62 25.43
C ASP A 51 -21.06 -11.74 24.94
N TYR A 52 -20.73 -12.87 24.32
CA TYR A 52 -19.42 -13.13 23.73
C TYR A 52 -19.46 -13.04 22.21
N PHE A 53 -18.32 -12.74 21.60
CA PHE A 53 -18.13 -12.78 20.15
C PHE A 53 -16.89 -13.58 19.77
N ILE A 54 -16.91 -14.22 18.60
CA ILE A 54 -15.76 -14.90 18.02
C ILE A 54 -15.16 -14.01 16.94
N GLY A 55 -13.97 -13.46 17.21
CA GLY A 55 -13.20 -12.66 16.26
C GLY A 55 -11.99 -13.42 15.73
N LYS A 56 -11.57 -13.14 14.49
CA LYS A 56 -10.27 -13.58 14.00
C LYS A 56 -9.19 -12.67 14.60
N LYS A 57 -8.17 -13.25 15.24
CA LYS A 57 -6.98 -12.50 15.62
C LYS A 57 -6.28 -12.03 14.34
N LYS A 58 -5.92 -10.74 14.30
CA LYS A 58 -5.11 -10.16 13.23
C LYS A 58 -3.78 -10.91 13.19
N LYS A 59 -3.41 -11.49 12.05
CA LYS A 59 -2.13 -12.20 11.92
C LYS A 59 -1.01 -11.21 12.10
N ARG A 60 0.12 -11.67 12.63
CA ARG A 60 1.34 -10.85 12.75
C ARG A 60 1.77 -10.21 11.42
N THR A 61 1.48 -10.86 10.30
CA THR A 61 1.78 -10.38 8.94
C THR A 61 0.82 -9.31 8.42
N ASP A 62 -0.35 -9.13 9.02
CA ASP A 62 -1.39 -8.21 8.52
C ASP A 62 -1.02 -6.72 8.70
N GLY A 63 0.09 -6.43 9.38
CA GLY A 63 0.69 -5.09 9.46
C GLY A 63 1.73 -4.81 8.37
N VAL A 64 2.17 -5.82 7.62
CA VAL A 64 3.20 -5.66 6.59
C VAL A 64 2.59 -5.00 5.37
N LYS A 65 3.03 -3.76 5.09
CA LYS A 65 2.67 -3.05 3.86
C LYS A 65 3.53 -3.58 2.72
N PHE A 66 2.90 -3.86 1.59
CA PHE A 66 3.59 -4.27 0.37
C PHE A 66 2.88 -3.67 -0.84
N VAL A 67 3.63 -3.55 -1.93
CA VAL A 67 3.12 -3.04 -3.20
C VAL A 67 2.98 -4.20 -4.17
N GLN A 68 1.79 -4.37 -4.74
CA GLN A 68 1.47 -5.37 -5.74
C GLN A 68 1.75 -4.82 -7.14
N LEU A 69 2.40 -5.62 -8.00
CA LEU A 69 2.58 -5.29 -9.41
C LEU A 69 1.51 -5.99 -10.24
N ILE A 70 0.88 -5.27 -11.16
CA ILE A 70 0.00 -5.91 -12.15
C ILE A 70 0.89 -6.52 -13.24
N MET A 71 1.22 -7.80 -13.06
CA MET A 71 2.25 -8.49 -13.84
C MET A 71 2.02 -8.39 -15.35
N ASP A 72 0.79 -8.61 -15.82
CA ASP A 72 0.46 -8.52 -17.26
C ASP A 72 0.70 -7.12 -17.81
N ASN A 73 0.37 -6.09 -17.03
CA ASN A 73 0.56 -4.69 -17.42
C ASN A 73 2.05 -4.34 -17.48
N VAL A 74 2.82 -4.67 -16.45
CA VAL A 74 4.28 -4.41 -16.41
C VAL A 74 4.98 -5.14 -17.55
N ASN A 75 4.67 -6.43 -17.74
CA ASN A 75 5.22 -7.22 -18.84
C ASN A 75 4.88 -6.60 -20.21
N TYR A 76 3.64 -6.17 -20.42
CA TYR A 76 3.22 -5.53 -21.66
C TYR A 76 3.96 -4.22 -21.92
N LEU A 77 4.07 -3.35 -20.91
CA LEU A 77 4.78 -2.07 -21.03
C LEU A 77 6.26 -2.26 -21.35
N ASN A 78 6.90 -3.28 -20.77
CA ASN A 78 8.29 -3.63 -21.06
C ASN A 78 8.46 -4.14 -22.50
N LYS A 79 7.56 -5.04 -22.95
CA LYS A 79 7.59 -5.60 -24.32
C LYS A 79 7.48 -4.53 -25.40
N ILE A 80 6.69 -3.49 -25.17
CA ILE A 80 6.54 -2.39 -26.14
C ILE A 80 7.59 -1.29 -25.96
N GLY A 81 8.51 -1.42 -24.99
CA GLY A 81 9.54 -0.43 -24.70
C GLY A 81 8.98 0.89 -24.20
N TYR A 82 7.89 0.85 -23.43
CA TYR A 82 7.23 2.06 -22.92
C TYR A 82 8.02 2.71 -21.78
N LEU A 83 8.60 1.90 -20.89
CA LEU A 83 9.43 2.37 -19.78
C LEU A 83 10.92 2.32 -20.16
N GLN A 84 11.67 3.30 -19.67
CA GLN A 84 13.14 3.32 -19.77
C GLN A 84 13.75 2.65 -18.52
N PRO A 85 14.96 2.07 -18.60
CA PRO A 85 15.58 1.40 -17.44
C PRO A 85 15.69 2.28 -16.19
N LYS A 86 15.97 3.59 -16.35
CA LYS A 86 16.01 4.55 -15.23
C LYS A 86 14.64 4.78 -14.58
N GLU A 87 13.57 4.67 -15.36
CA GLU A 87 12.19 4.81 -14.86
C GLU A 87 11.77 3.56 -14.11
N GLU A 88 12.13 2.36 -14.61
CA GLU A 88 11.92 1.09 -13.90
C GLU A 88 12.68 1.07 -12.56
N ALA A 89 13.96 1.46 -12.57
CA ALA A 89 14.76 1.57 -11.35
C ALA A 89 14.19 2.59 -10.37
N PHE A 90 13.65 3.72 -10.88
CA PHE A 90 12.98 4.71 -10.05
C PHE A 90 11.71 4.15 -9.40
N LEU A 91 10.85 3.47 -10.16
CA LEU A 91 9.63 2.84 -9.64
C LEU A 91 9.94 1.79 -8.57
N PHE A 92 11.01 1.01 -8.75
CA PHE A 92 11.48 0.06 -7.73
C PHE A 92 11.90 0.77 -6.44
N LYS A 93 12.74 1.83 -6.54
CA LYS A 93 13.14 2.65 -5.39
C LYS A 93 11.96 3.35 -4.70
N LEU A 94 10.87 3.60 -5.44
CA LEU A 94 9.69 4.26 -4.93
C LEU A 94 8.81 3.35 -4.06
N THR A 95 8.95 2.01 -4.17
CA THR A 95 8.10 1.04 -3.48
C THR A 95 7.84 1.31 -1.98
N PRO A 96 8.83 1.68 -1.13
CA PRO A 96 8.56 1.90 0.28
C PRO A 96 7.88 3.25 0.57
N TYR A 97 7.79 4.15 -0.41
CA TYR A 97 7.20 5.50 -0.28
C TYR A 97 5.75 5.56 -0.77
N ILE A 98 5.16 4.44 -1.20
CA ILE A 98 3.77 4.39 -1.65
C ILE A 98 2.86 4.14 -0.45
N GLU A 99 2.01 5.11 -0.14
CA GLU A 99 1.05 5.01 0.94
C GLU A 99 -0.05 3.98 0.63
N PHE A 100 -0.48 3.29 1.68
CA PHE A 100 -1.54 2.30 1.60
C PHE A 100 -2.89 2.95 1.23
N LYS A 101 -3.67 2.28 0.37
CA LYS A 101 -4.97 2.71 -0.21
C LYS A 101 -4.91 3.90 -1.16
N THR A 102 -4.31 5.01 -0.73
CA THR A 102 -4.27 6.26 -1.50
C THR A 102 -3.24 6.22 -2.62
N ASN A 103 -2.26 5.31 -2.57
CA ASN A 103 -1.19 5.24 -3.55
C ASN A 103 -0.40 6.57 -3.73
N VAL A 104 -0.50 7.46 -2.74
CA VAL A 104 0.24 8.73 -2.68
C VAL A 104 1.71 8.42 -2.43
N ILE A 105 2.60 9.17 -3.08
CA ILE A 105 4.02 9.14 -2.75
C ILE A 105 4.22 10.03 -1.52
N ILE A 106 4.66 9.43 -0.42
CA ILE A 106 4.80 10.08 0.88
C ILE A 106 6.26 10.11 1.34
N GLU A 107 6.55 11.06 2.22
CA GLU A 107 7.81 11.07 2.96
C GLU A 107 7.81 9.93 3.98
N ARG A 108 8.91 9.18 4.04
CA ARG A 108 9.16 8.18 5.09
C ARG A 108 9.71 8.90 6.32
N VAL A 109 9.02 8.74 7.43
CA VAL A 109 9.53 9.07 8.76
C VAL A 109 9.87 7.74 9.44
N ASP A 110 11.10 7.59 9.92
CA ASP A 110 11.60 6.35 10.54
C ASP A 110 11.01 6.07 11.94
N ASN A 111 9.97 6.80 12.37
CA ASN A 111 9.29 6.58 13.64
C ASN A 111 7.96 5.86 13.40
N ASP A 112 7.77 4.73 14.08
CA ASP A 112 6.58 3.86 14.09
C ASP A 112 5.29 4.52 14.64
N LEU A 113 5.34 5.81 14.97
CA LEU A 113 4.18 6.59 15.38
C LEU A 113 3.64 7.28 14.13
N GLU A 114 2.36 7.04 13.84
CA GLU A 114 1.58 7.66 12.75
C GLU A 114 1.58 9.18 12.87
N VAL A 115 2.69 9.82 12.54
CA VAL A 115 2.79 11.26 12.33
C VAL A 115 2.45 11.49 10.87
N GLU A 116 1.47 12.35 10.64
CA GLU A 116 1.01 12.84 9.35
C GLU A 116 2.14 12.84 8.31
N THR A 117 2.12 11.85 7.42
CA THR A 117 3.14 11.75 6.39
C THR A 117 2.83 12.74 5.29
N ASN A 118 3.73 13.70 5.11
CA ASN A 118 3.65 14.68 4.04
C ASN A 118 3.76 13.99 2.67
N ALA A 119 3.14 14.61 1.66
CA ALA A 119 3.37 14.19 0.28
C ALA A 119 4.83 14.46 -0.11
N ALA A 120 5.50 13.44 -0.66
CA ALA A 120 6.91 13.53 -1.02
C ALA A 120 7.14 14.54 -2.14
N THR A 121 8.14 15.39 -1.95
CA THR A 121 8.60 16.31 -2.99
C THR A 121 9.73 15.70 -3.83
N PRO A 122 9.98 16.19 -5.06
CA PRO A 122 11.16 15.80 -5.82
C PRO A 122 12.48 16.08 -5.11
N SER A 123 12.55 17.09 -4.23
CA SER A 123 13.74 17.36 -3.40
C SER A 123 13.96 16.25 -2.40
N TYR A 124 12.90 15.87 -1.67
CA TYR A 124 12.96 14.81 -0.68
C TYR A 124 13.42 13.50 -1.32
N LEU A 125 12.79 13.08 -2.42
CA LEU A 125 13.17 11.86 -3.14
C LEU A 125 14.60 11.91 -3.68
N ALA A 126 15.09 13.08 -4.07
CA ALA A 126 16.46 13.25 -4.54
C ALA A 126 17.49 12.99 -3.44
N GLU A 127 17.26 13.54 -2.25
CA GLU A 127 18.06 13.27 -1.07
C GLU A 127 18.04 11.78 -0.71
N GLN A 128 16.85 11.19 -0.60
CA GLN A 128 16.68 9.77 -0.25
C GLN A 128 17.34 8.82 -1.27
N PHE A 129 17.31 9.17 -2.55
CA PHE A 129 17.86 8.32 -3.61
C PHE A 129 19.32 8.62 -3.95
N GLY A 130 19.96 9.59 -3.29
CA GLY A 130 21.34 10.01 -3.57
C GLY A 130 21.50 10.56 -4.99
N ASN A 131 20.55 11.37 -5.44
CA ASN A 131 20.51 11.95 -6.80
C ASN A 131 20.24 13.46 -6.74
N THR A 132 20.37 14.16 -7.87
CA THR A 132 20.00 15.58 -7.94
C THR A 132 18.49 15.76 -8.07
N ARG A 133 17.97 16.89 -7.57
CA ARG A 133 16.55 17.26 -7.71
C ARG A 133 16.13 17.33 -9.17
N GLU A 134 16.98 17.86 -10.04
CA GLU A 134 16.73 17.99 -11.48
C GLU A 134 16.57 16.62 -12.13
N TYR A 135 17.42 15.66 -11.75
CA TYR A 135 17.36 14.29 -12.25
C TYR A 135 16.05 13.61 -11.86
N ILE A 136 15.67 13.67 -10.59
CA ILE A 136 14.41 13.10 -10.08
C ILE A 136 13.20 13.78 -10.73
N SER A 137 13.17 15.12 -10.76
CA SER A 137 12.10 15.89 -11.37
C SER A 137 11.90 15.52 -12.83
N ARG A 138 12.97 15.35 -13.60
CA ARG A 138 12.89 14.93 -15.01
C ARG A 138 12.30 13.54 -15.16
N ILE A 139 12.65 12.58 -14.30
CA ILE A 139 12.07 11.23 -14.31
C ILE A 139 10.58 11.28 -13.94
N MET A 140 10.22 11.96 -12.85
CA MET A 140 8.83 12.07 -12.41
C MET A 140 7.94 12.71 -13.48
N ASN A 141 8.41 13.78 -14.12
CA ASN A 141 7.69 14.42 -15.23
C ASN A 141 7.58 13.53 -16.48
N SER A 142 8.60 12.70 -16.76
CA SER A 142 8.51 11.69 -17.83
C SER A 142 7.42 10.67 -17.53
N LEU A 143 7.39 10.13 -16.30
CA LEU A 143 6.38 9.18 -15.85
C LEU A 143 4.97 9.78 -15.76
N LEU A 144 4.86 11.08 -15.43
CA LEU A 144 3.61 11.84 -15.47
C LEU A 144 3.03 11.89 -16.88
N LYS A 145 3.85 12.26 -17.87
CA LYS A 145 3.46 12.29 -19.29
C LYS A 145 3.04 10.91 -19.80
N LYS A 146 3.61 9.86 -19.21
CA LYS A 146 3.27 8.46 -19.49
C LYS A 146 2.02 7.96 -18.75
N GLY A 147 1.43 8.75 -17.86
CA GLY A 147 0.29 8.34 -17.03
C GLY A 147 0.63 7.21 -16.05
N ILE A 148 1.92 7.01 -15.74
CA ILE A 148 2.40 6.07 -14.72
C ILE A 148 2.37 6.75 -13.35
N LEU A 149 2.74 8.03 -13.31
CA LEU A 149 2.48 8.92 -12.19
C LEU A 149 1.32 9.86 -12.53
N GLY A 150 0.68 10.38 -11.49
CA GLY A 150 -0.37 11.39 -11.57
C GLY A 150 -0.13 12.46 -10.52
N VAL A 151 -0.71 13.64 -10.74
CA VAL A 151 -0.82 14.68 -9.72
C VAL A 151 -2.29 14.97 -9.47
N ALA A 152 -2.65 15.24 -8.21
CA ALA A 152 -4.01 15.66 -7.91
C ALA A 152 -4.32 17.04 -8.50
N GLU A 153 -5.59 17.32 -8.75
CA GLU A 153 -6.06 18.69 -8.94
C GLU A 153 -6.13 19.39 -7.58
N ALA A 154 -5.90 20.71 -7.56
CA ALA A 154 -5.93 21.47 -6.31
C ALA A 154 -7.32 21.40 -5.66
N GLY A 155 -7.37 21.02 -4.38
CA GLY A 155 -8.62 20.93 -3.62
C GLY A 155 -9.32 19.57 -3.68
N MET A 156 -8.74 18.58 -4.35
CA MET A 156 -9.16 17.18 -4.19
C MET A 156 -8.86 16.68 -2.77
N THR A 157 -9.68 15.77 -2.25
CA THR A 157 -9.44 15.12 -0.95
C THR A 157 -9.53 13.61 -1.14
N THR A 158 -8.57 12.87 -0.59
CA THR A 158 -8.59 11.40 -0.55
C THR A 158 -9.57 10.88 0.50
N ASP A 159 -9.96 9.61 0.41
CA ASP A 159 -10.92 8.95 1.31
C ASP A 159 -10.45 8.92 2.77
N ASP A 160 -9.14 9.05 3.02
CA ASP A 160 -8.52 9.19 4.34
C ASP A 160 -8.48 10.64 4.88
N GLY A 161 -9.02 11.60 4.12
CA GLY A 161 -9.15 13.00 4.52
C GLY A 161 -7.97 13.91 4.15
N ARG A 162 -6.93 13.41 3.47
CA ARG A 162 -5.81 14.27 3.06
C ARG A 162 -6.24 15.23 1.95
N ILE A 163 -6.11 16.53 2.22
CA ILE A 163 -6.28 17.57 1.21
C ILE A 163 -5.10 17.53 0.24
N CYS A 164 -5.39 17.21 -1.01
CA CYS A 164 -4.41 17.12 -2.07
C CYS A 164 -4.19 18.50 -2.70
N SER A 165 -2.93 18.91 -2.71
CA SER A 165 -2.47 20.03 -3.55
C SER A 165 -2.14 19.54 -4.96
N SER A 166 -1.98 20.49 -5.90
CA SER A 166 -1.53 20.20 -7.29
C SER A 166 -0.14 19.58 -7.39
N ARG A 167 0.60 19.46 -6.28
CA ARG A 167 1.92 18.85 -6.18
C ARG A 167 1.92 17.49 -5.48
N THR A 168 0.75 16.97 -5.12
CA THR A 168 0.61 15.64 -4.51
C THR A 168 0.75 14.59 -5.60
N TRP A 169 1.78 13.75 -5.51
CA TRP A 169 2.07 12.75 -6.53
C TRP A 169 1.48 11.39 -6.16
N PHE A 170 0.92 10.72 -7.17
CA PHE A 170 0.29 9.41 -7.04
C PHE A 170 0.95 8.43 -8.00
N VAL A 171 0.96 7.15 -7.63
CA VAL A 171 1.37 6.05 -8.51
C VAL A 171 0.13 5.36 -9.08
N ASN A 172 0.09 5.16 -10.40
CA ASN A 172 -1.03 4.50 -11.07
C ASN A 172 -1.22 3.07 -10.53
N PRO A 173 -2.36 2.74 -9.89
CA PRO A 173 -2.60 1.41 -9.31
C PRO A 173 -2.65 0.30 -10.35
N ASN A 174 -2.90 0.62 -11.63
CA ASN A 174 -2.81 -0.34 -12.73
C ASN A 174 -1.36 -0.80 -13.00
N ILE A 175 -0.36 -0.18 -12.37
CA ILE A 175 1.06 -0.57 -12.43
C ILE A 175 1.52 -1.11 -11.08
N MET A 176 1.38 -0.29 -10.03
CA MET A 176 1.80 -0.60 -8.67
C MET A 176 0.65 -0.27 -7.71
N CYS A 177 0.07 -1.27 -7.06
CA CYS A 177 -1.07 -1.12 -6.17
C CYS A 177 -0.66 -1.36 -4.72
N CYS A 178 -0.83 -0.36 -3.85
CA CYS A 178 -0.62 -0.50 -2.40
C CYS A 178 -1.98 -0.59 -1.70
N SER A 179 -2.89 -1.43 -2.19
CA SER A 179 -4.21 -1.62 -1.59
C SER A 179 -4.77 -3.00 -1.96
N PRO A 180 -5.81 -3.47 -1.26
CA PRO A 180 -6.66 -4.52 -1.80
C PRO A 180 -7.22 -4.09 -3.17
N LYS A 181 -7.52 -5.05 -4.04
CA LYS A 181 -8.00 -4.81 -5.41
C LYS A 181 -9.20 -3.86 -5.46
N ASP A 182 -10.14 -4.01 -4.51
CA ASP A 182 -11.37 -3.22 -4.44
C ASP A 182 -11.23 -2.01 -3.50
N GLY A 183 -10.02 -1.75 -3.00
CA GLY A 183 -9.72 -0.75 -1.97
C GLY A 183 -8.91 0.43 -2.47
N VAL A 184 -8.80 0.64 -3.78
CA VAL A 184 -8.14 1.81 -4.36
C VAL A 184 -9.00 3.04 -4.08
N ASP A 185 -8.39 4.07 -3.49
CA ASP A 185 -9.03 5.34 -3.16
C ASP A 185 -9.69 6.04 -4.37
N LYS A 186 -10.84 6.69 -4.16
CA LYS A 186 -11.61 7.34 -5.24
C LYS A 186 -10.88 8.50 -5.92
N ALA A 187 -10.14 9.31 -5.18
CA ALA A 187 -9.36 10.40 -5.77
C ALA A 187 -8.29 9.84 -6.71
N THR A 188 -7.64 8.76 -6.31
CA THR A 188 -6.67 8.02 -7.12
C THR A 188 -7.32 7.45 -8.38
N GLN A 189 -8.49 6.82 -8.25
CA GLN A 189 -9.24 6.33 -9.42
C GLN A 189 -9.59 7.47 -10.37
N HIS A 190 -9.98 8.65 -9.85
CA HIS A 190 -10.30 9.82 -10.65
C HIS A 190 -9.08 10.32 -11.44
N ILE A 191 -7.93 10.47 -10.78
CA ILE A 191 -6.66 10.91 -11.40
C ILE A 191 -6.27 10.00 -12.57
N PHE A 192 -6.45 8.68 -12.42
CA PHE A 192 -6.02 7.70 -13.43
C PHE A 192 -7.12 7.19 -14.35
N LYS A 193 -8.37 7.68 -14.24
CA LYS A 193 -9.55 7.17 -14.97
C LYS A 193 -9.32 7.03 -16.49
N ARG A 194 -8.56 7.96 -17.07
CA ARG A 194 -8.28 8.03 -18.52
C ARG A 194 -6.84 7.61 -18.86
N SER A 195 -5.99 7.38 -17.86
CA SER A 195 -4.59 7.06 -18.06
C SER A 195 -4.44 5.71 -18.74
N LEU A 196 -3.51 5.64 -19.69
CA LEU A 196 -3.13 4.41 -20.40
C LEU A 196 -4.29 3.69 -21.15
N ARG A 197 -5.40 4.36 -21.49
CA ARG A 197 -6.53 3.73 -22.23
C ARG A 197 -6.44 3.78 -23.75
N ASN A 198 -5.52 4.55 -24.33
CA ASN A 198 -5.27 4.65 -25.78
C ASN A 198 -3.92 5.36 -26.05
N PHE A 199 -2.88 4.97 -25.33
CA PHE A 199 -1.60 5.66 -25.37
C PHE A 199 -0.79 5.27 -26.61
N LYS A 200 0.09 6.15 -27.04
CA LYS A 200 1.04 5.90 -28.13
C LYS A 200 2.42 5.61 -27.55
N VAL A 201 3.18 4.78 -28.24
CA VAL A 201 4.58 4.51 -27.90
C VAL A 201 5.44 5.01 -29.05
N LYS A 202 6.33 5.97 -28.77
CA LYS A 202 7.09 6.71 -29.80
C LYS A 202 6.15 7.39 -30.81
N ASP A 203 6.67 7.82 -31.97
CA ASP A 203 5.88 8.42 -33.05
C ASP A 203 5.07 7.39 -33.86
N THR A 204 4.71 6.26 -33.25
CA THR A 204 3.89 5.25 -33.92
C THR A 204 2.41 5.66 -33.90
N ILE A 205 1.70 5.36 -34.98
CA ILE A 205 0.26 5.64 -35.12
C ILE A 205 -0.57 4.65 -34.26
N LYS A 206 0.02 3.49 -33.92
CA LYS A 206 -0.62 2.42 -33.17
C LYS A 206 -1.01 2.90 -31.76
N LYS A 207 -2.29 2.71 -31.43
CA LYS A 207 -2.82 2.94 -30.08
C LYS A 207 -2.67 1.67 -29.25
N HIS A 208 -2.22 1.84 -28.01
CA HIS A 208 -2.02 0.78 -27.03
C HIS A 208 -2.98 0.94 -25.86
N LYS A 209 -3.31 -0.19 -25.21
CA LYS A 209 -4.10 -0.27 -23.99
C LYS A 209 -3.45 -1.30 -23.05
N LEU A 210 -3.63 -1.12 -21.74
CA LEU A 210 -3.19 -2.12 -20.78
C LEU A 210 -4.03 -3.40 -20.90
N PRO A 211 -3.43 -4.58 -20.66
CA PRO A 211 -4.16 -5.84 -20.54
C PRO A 211 -5.22 -5.84 -19.44
N VAL A 212 -4.92 -5.24 -18.29
CA VAL A 212 -5.78 -5.23 -17.09
C VAL A 212 -6.01 -3.80 -16.61
N TYR A 213 -7.24 -3.49 -16.21
CA TYR A 213 -7.58 -2.29 -15.47
C TYR A 213 -8.25 -2.69 -14.15
N LEU A 214 -7.81 -2.11 -13.04
CA LEU A 214 -8.41 -2.32 -11.73
C LEU A 214 -9.73 -1.56 -11.57
N PHE A 215 -9.93 -0.49 -12.35
CA PHE A 215 -11.09 0.40 -12.36
C PHE A 215 -11.26 1.08 -13.73
#